data_AF-A0A7C1UCV2-F1
#
_entry.id   AF-A0A7C1UCV2-F1
#
_cell.length_a   1.000
_cell.length_b   1.000
_cell.length_c   1.000
_cell.angle_alpha   90.00
_cell.angle_beta   90.00
_cell.angle_gamma   90.00
#
_symmetry.space_group_name_H-M   'P 1'
#
loop_
_entity.id
_entity.type
_entity.pdbx_description
1 polymer ?
#
loop_
_entity_poly.entity_id
_entity_poly.type
_entity_poly.pdbx_seq_one_letter_code
_entity_poly.pdbx_strand_id
1 'polypeptide(L)' 'MDESNTTFQKVSFVTITEQSDGQRIDNFLMRELDGVPRSYVYKILRKGEVRVDKKRV' A
#
# COMPACT_ATOMS: atom_id res chain seq x y z
N MET A 1 12.61 30.52 6.27
CA MET A 1 11.69 30.03 5.21
C MET A 1 11.83 28.52 5.27
N ASP A 2 10.92 27.88 6.00
CA ASP A 2 11.12 26.52 6.52
C ASP A 2 11.12 25.47 5.41
N GLU A 3 12.28 24.88 5.16
CA GLU A 3 12.41 23.63 4.41
C GLU A 3 11.79 22.50 5.25
N SER A 4 10.52 22.20 5.00
CA SER A 4 9.87 21.02 5.54
C SER A 4 10.50 19.77 4.94
N ASN A 5 11.51 19.23 5.62
CA ASN A 5 12.15 17.96 5.28
C ASN A 5 11.15 16.82 5.51
N THR A 6 10.30 16.54 4.52
CA THR A 6 9.35 15.42 4.57
C THR A 6 10.14 14.13 4.52
N THR A 7 10.41 13.57 5.69
CA THR A 7 11.09 12.28 5.82
C THR A 7 10.12 11.20 5.38
N PHE A 8 10.22 10.75 4.13
CA PHE A 8 9.42 9.63 3.65
C PHE A 8 9.80 8.39 4.45
N GLN A 9 8.86 7.88 5.25
CA GLN A 9 9.08 6.63 5.96
C GLN A 9 9.24 5.50 4.95
N LYS A 10 10.24 4.64 5.16
CA LYS A 10 10.54 3.50 4.30
C LYS A 10 9.40 2.47 4.25
N VAL A 11 8.49 2.50 5.22
CA VAL A 11 7.34 1.59 5.36
C VAL A 11 6.15 2.41 5.85
N SER A 12 4.97 2.17 5.27
CA SER A 12 3.70 2.70 5.75
C SER A 12 2.85 1.56 6.33
N PHE A 13 2.20 1.80 7.47
CA PHE A 13 1.29 0.87 8.10
C PHE A 13 -0.13 1.40 7.97
N VAL A 14 -1.04 0.57 7.46
CA VAL A 14 -2.45 0.92 7.29
C VAL A 14 -3.31 -0.10 8.02
N THR A 15 -4.21 0.37 8.88
CA THR A 15 -5.17 -0.47 9.59
C THR A 15 -6.41 -0.66 8.72
N ILE A 16 -6.72 -1.90 8.38
CA ILE A 16 -7.92 -2.25 7.61
C ILE A 16 -9.14 -2.25 8.52
N THR A 17 -10.17 -1.50 8.14
CA THR A 17 -11.47 -1.49 8.82
C THR A 17 -12.36 -2.64 8.33
N GLU A 18 -13.34 -3.07 9.10
CA GLU A 18 -14.28 -4.15 8.75
C GLU A 18 -14.96 -3.98 7.38
N GLN A 19 -15.19 -2.74 6.93
CA GLN A 19 -15.77 -2.47 5.61
C GLN A 19 -14.85 -2.83 4.42
N SER A 20 -13.56 -2.95 4.67
CA SER A 20 -12.54 -3.34 3.69
C SER A 20 -12.04 -4.78 3.95
N ASP A 21 -12.60 -5.45 4.96
CA ASP A 21 -12.35 -6.86 5.21
C ASP A 21 -12.94 -7.72 4.09
N GLY A 22 -12.22 -8.77 3.69
CA GLY A 22 -12.58 -9.61 2.55
C GLY A 22 -12.37 -8.98 1.16
N GLN A 23 -11.95 -7.71 1.05
CA GLN A 23 -11.57 -7.13 -0.23
C GLN A 23 -10.21 -7.69 -0.69
N ARG A 24 -10.08 -7.94 -2.00
CA ARG A 24 -8.77 -8.25 -2.57
C ARG A 24 -7.81 -7.07 -2.37
N ILE A 25 -6.56 -7.38 -2.00
CA ILE A 25 -5.57 -6.32 -1.72
C ILE A 25 -5.26 -5.44 -2.91
N ASP A 26 -5.37 -5.94 -4.14
CA ASP A 26 -5.15 -5.14 -5.34
C ASP A 26 -6.20 -4.04 -5.45
N ASN A 27 -7.47 -4.35 -5.18
CA ASN A 27 -8.51 -3.32 -5.16
C ASN A 27 -8.32 -2.30 -4.03
N PHE A 28 -7.85 -2.76 -2.86
CA PHE A 28 -7.52 -1.86 -1.75
C PHE A 28 -6.36 -0.92 -2.12
N LEU A 29 -5.26 -1.46 -2.64
CA LEU A 29 -4.08 -0.70 -3.05
C LEU A 29 -4.37 0.24 -4.21
N MET A 30 -5.22 -0.16 -5.16
CA MET A 30 -5.64 0.71 -6.26
C MET A 30 -6.47 1.89 -5.78
N ARG A 31 -7.20 1.75 -4.66
CA ARG A 31 -7.94 2.85 -4.04
C ARG A 31 -7.02 3.76 -3.23
N GLU A 32 -6.09 3.18 -2.47
CA GLU A 32 -5.17 3.93 -1.61
C GLU A 32 -4.07 4.65 -2.40
N LEU A 33 -3.57 4.01 -3.46
CA LEU A 33 -2.55 4.53 -4.37
C LEU A 33 -3.20 5.04 -5.65
N ASP A 34 -4.14 5.97 -5.49
CA ASP A 34 -4.77 6.58 -6.65
C ASP A 34 -3.72 7.27 -7.55
N GLY A 35 -3.84 7.06 -8.86
CA GLY A 35 -2.83 7.48 -9.84
C GLY A 35 -1.66 6.52 -10.07
N VAL A 36 -1.53 5.43 -9.30
CA VAL A 36 -0.53 4.40 -9.57
C VAL A 36 -1.06 3.39 -10.61
N PRO A 37 -0.31 3.10 -11.70
CA PRO A 37 -0.73 2.10 -12.68
C PRO A 37 -0.87 0.71 -12.06
N ARG A 38 -1.91 -0.04 -12.46
CA ARG A 38 -2.14 -1.44 -12.02
C ARG A 38 -0.90 -2.31 -12.15
N SER A 39 -0.14 -2.14 -13.23
CA SER A 39 1.10 -2.90 -13.47
C SER A 39 2.14 -2.67 -12.39
N TYR A 40 2.22 -1.46 -11.83
CA TYR A 40 3.13 -1.13 -10.74
C TYR A 40 2.65 -1.73 -9.42
N VAL A 41 1.35 -1.67 -9.13
CA VAL A 41 0.75 -2.35 -7.96
C VAL A 41 1.03 -3.87 -8.01
N TYR A 42 0.87 -4.50 -9.18
CA TYR A 42 1.24 -5.91 -9.32
C TYR A 42 2.74 -6.20 -9.19
N LYS A 43 3.62 -5.26 -9.60
CA LYS A 43 5.07 -5.40 -9.40
C LYS A 43 5.44 -5.39 -7.92
N ILE A 44 4.91 -4.44 -7.14
CA ILE A 44 5.22 -4.35 -5.69
C ILE A 44 4.66 -5.54 -4.91
N LEU A 45 3.48 -6.04 -5.31
CA LEU A 45 2.89 -7.26 -4.76
C LEU A 45 3.80 -8.47 -5.03
N ARG A 46 4.14 -8.75 -6.30
CA ARG A 46 4.99 -9.89 -6.68
C ARG A 46 6.40 -9.83 -6.10
N LYS A 47 6.94 -8.62 -5.90
CA LYS A 47 8.25 -8.42 -5.27
C LYS A 47 8.21 -8.65 -3.75
N GLY A 48 7.03 -8.73 -3.15
CA GLY A 48 6.84 -8.95 -1.72
C GLY A 48 7.09 -7.69 -0.87
N GLU A 49 6.92 -6.50 -1.47
CA GLU A 49 7.01 -5.22 -0.76
C GLU A 49 5.77 -4.97 0.12
N VAL A 50 4.63 -5.55 -0.25
CA VAL A 50 3.38 -5.49 0.51
C VAL A 50 3.25 -6.71 1.44
N ARG A 51 2.83 -6.47 2.68
CA ARG A 51 2.57 -7.52 3.68
C ARG A 51 1.21 -7.29 4.35
N VAL A 52 0.47 -8.36 4.57
CA VAL A 52 -0.80 -8.36 5.31
C VAL A 52 -0.68 -9.39 6.42
N ASP A 53 -0.89 -8.98 7.67
CA ASP A 53 -0.84 -9.87 8.84
C ASP A 53 0.38 -10.80 8.85
N LYS A 54 1.55 -10.23 8.54
CA LYS A 54 2.85 -10.92 8.44
C LYS A 54 2.96 -11.94 7.29
N LYS A 55 1.93 -12.12 6.47
CA LYS A 55 1.96 -12.92 5.23
C LYS A 55 2.30 -12.04 4.02
N ARG A 56 3.00 -12.65 3.05
CA ARG A 56 3.15 -12.07 1.71
C ARG A 56 1.88 -12.39 0.94
N VAL A 57 1.36 -11.40 0.22
CA VAL A 57 0.19 -11.55 -0.66
C VAL A 57 0.63 -11.81 -2.09
#